data_AF-A0A940FK95-F1
#
_entry.id   AF-A0A940FK95-F1
#
_cell.length_a   1.000
_cell.length_b   1.000
_cell.length_c   1.000
_cell.angle_alpha   90.00
_cell.angle_beta   90.00
_cell.angle_gamma   90.00
#
_symmetry.space_group_name_H-M   'P 1'
#
loop_
_entity.id
_entity.type
_entity.pdbx_description
1 polymer ?
#
loop_
_entity_poly.entity_id
_entity_poly.type
_entity_poly.pdbx_seq_one_letter_code
_entity_poly.pdbx_strand_id
1 'polypeptide(L)'
;MANQAYQLNIRLRTPSGEQLAATFFLGHSQDDADRLFNQLHGQRDLEPDAFIYFELVEIDNQLPVNLKMVSCDLEEAGVNMKLILKELFKNTLL
;
A
#
# COMPACT_ATOMS: atom_id res chain seq x y z
N MET A 1 12.00 22.50 2.26
CA MET A 1 11.02 21.74 3.07
C MET A 1 10.80 20.45 2.31
N ALA A 2 11.09 19.28 2.90
CA ALA A 2 10.94 18.01 2.21
C ALA A 2 9.44 17.81 1.88
N ASN A 3 9.13 17.66 0.60
CA ASN A 3 7.77 17.39 0.13
C ASN A 3 7.58 15.87 -0.02
N GLN A 4 7.91 15.14 1.05
CA GLN A 4 7.81 13.68 1.10
C GLN A 4 6.37 13.31 1.45
N ALA A 5 5.77 12.46 0.62
CA ALA A 5 4.42 11.94 0.83
C ALA A 5 4.42 10.43 0.73
N TYR A 6 3.63 9.76 1.56
CA TYR A 6 3.53 8.31 1.56
C TYR A 6 2.19 7.88 0.99
N GLN A 7 2.23 6.87 0.14
CA GLN A 7 1.06 6.31 -0.53
C GLN A 7 1.04 4.79 -0.39
N LEU A 8 -0.15 4.22 -0.31
CA LEU A 8 -0.38 2.79 -0.44
C LEU A 8 -1.05 2.51 -1.77
N ASN A 9 -0.38 1.74 -2.63
CA ASN A 9 -0.92 1.31 -3.90
C ASN A 9 -1.42 -0.13 -3.81
N ILE A 10 -2.57 -0.41 -4.41
CA ILE A 10 -3.04 -1.78 -4.64
C ILE A 10 -2.86 -2.08 -6.11
N ARG A 11 -2.14 -3.15 -6.41
CA ARG A 11 -1.93 -3.62 -7.77
C ARG A 11 -2.55 -4.98 -7.99
N LEU A 12 -3.04 -5.16 -9.20
CA LEU A 12 -3.61 -6.39 -9.70
C LEU A 12 -2.79 -6.86 -10.89
N ARG A 13 -2.32 -8.10 -10.86
CA ARG A 13 -1.75 -8.75 -12.03
C ARG A 13 -2.86 -9.45 -12.79
N THR A 14 -2.98 -9.13 -14.07
CA THR A 14 -3.94 -9.74 -14.99
C THR A 14 -3.18 -10.35 -16.17
N PRO A 15 -3.82 -11.18 -17.01
CA PRO A 15 -3.19 -11.66 -18.25
C PRO A 15 -2.74 -10.52 -19.19
N SER A 16 -3.36 -9.34 -19.10
CA SER A 16 -2.97 -8.13 -19.85
C SER A 16 -1.86 -7.31 -19.20
N GLY A 17 -1.32 -7.78 -18.07
CA GLY A 17 -0.28 -7.10 -17.29
C GLY A 17 -0.77 -6.57 -15.96
N GLU A 18 0.08 -5.77 -15.32
CA GLU A 18 -0.17 -5.20 -14.00
C GLU A 18 -0.98 -3.91 -14.09
N GLN A 19 -1.94 -3.76 -13.19
CA GLN A 19 -2.85 -2.61 -13.12
C GLN A 19 -2.84 -2.02 -11.73
N LEU A 20 -2.73 -0.70 -11.65
CA LEU A 20 -2.98 0.04 -10.41
C LEU A 20 -4.49 0.09 -10.17
N ALA A 21 -4.97 -0.60 -9.13
CA ALA A 21 -6.39 -0.67 -8.80
C ALA A 21 -6.83 0.46 -7.87
N ALA A 22 -5.95 0.88 -6.95
CA ALA A 22 -6.21 1.96 -6.01
C ALA A 22 -4.92 2.60 -5.50
N THR A 23 -5.02 3.87 -5.11
CA THR A 23 -3.97 4.60 -4.39
C THR A 23 -4.60 5.31 -3.20
N PHE A 24 -4.01 5.14 -2.02
CA PHE A 24 -4.41 5.81 -0.78
C PHE A 24 -3.29 6.70 -0.29
N PHE A 25 -3.59 7.96 0.01
CA PHE A 25 -2.63 8.86 0.65
C PHE A 25 -2.55 8.56 2.15
N LEU A 26 -1.34 8.33 2.65
CA LEU A 26 -1.08 7.98 4.05
C LEU A 26 -0.56 9.16 4.88
N GLY A 27 -0.24 10.30 4.26
CA GLY A 27 0.32 11.46 4.94
C GLY A 27 1.80 11.70 4.62
N HIS A 28 2.47 12.42 5.51
CA HIS A 28 3.87 12.84 5.38
C HIS A 28 4.81 12.18 6.40
N SER A 29 4.29 11.26 7.22
CA SER A 29 5.02 10.58 8.29
C SER A 29 5.39 9.17 7.86
N GLN A 30 6.69 8.91 7.74
CA GLN A 30 7.21 7.58 7.43
C GLN A 30 6.80 6.56 8.49
N ASP A 31 6.92 6.93 9.76
CA ASP A 31 6.63 6.05 10.89
C ASP A 31 5.15 5.62 10.91
N ASP A 32 4.23 6.53 10.59
CA ASP A 32 2.81 6.21 10.52
C ASP A 32 2.49 5.31 9.32
N ALA A 33 3.11 5.59 8.17
CA ALA A 33 2.95 4.79 6.97
C ALA A 33 3.49 3.36 7.16
N ASP A 34 4.66 3.24 7.78
CA ASP A 34 5.27 1.96 8.14
C ASP A 34 4.45 1.21 9.19
N ARG A 35 3.93 1.91 10.20
CA ARG A 35 3.06 1.31 11.21
C ARG A 35 1.80 0.73 10.59
N LEU A 36 1.17 1.44 9.64
CA LEU A 36 0.02 0.92 8.91
C LEU A 36 0.41 -0.29 8.04
N PHE A 37 1.47 -0.15 7.24
CA PHE A 37 1.90 -1.19 6.30
C PHE A 37 2.28 -2.50 7.01
N ASN A 38 2.96 -2.41 8.15
CA ASN A 38 3.39 -3.57 8.92
C ASN A 38 2.23 -4.40 9.50
N GLN A 39 1.02 -3.81 9.58
CA GLN A 39 -0.20 -4.50 10.01
C GLN A 39 -0.91 -5.24 8.87
N LEU A 40 -0.48 -5.05 7.60
CA LEU A 40 -1.06 -5.76 6.47
C LEU A 40 -0.74 -7.25 6.54
N HIS A 41 -1.75 -8.06 6.21
CA HIS A 41 -1.69 -9.50 6.05
C HIS A 41 -1.15 -9.86 4.67
N GLY A 42 -0.54 -11.04 4.56
CA GLY A 42 0.06 -11.53 3.33
C GLY A 42 1.55 -11.85 3.48
N GLN A 43 2.19 -12.17 2.35
CA GLN A 43 3.60 -12.51 2.29
C GLN A 43 4.45 -11.32 1.87
N ARG A 44 5.54 -11.08 2.61
CA ARG A 44 6.47 -9.96 2.32
C ARG A 44 7.53 -10.34 1.27
N ASP A 45 7.69 -11.62 1.01
CA ASP A 45 8.50 -12.12 -0.09
C ASP A 45 7.61 -12.12 -1.33
N LEU A 46 8.05 -11.41 -2.38
CA LEU A 46 7.32 -11.35 -3.65
C LEU A 46 7.27 -12.75 -4.26
N GLU A 47 6.14 -13.42 -4.09
CA GLU A 47 5.86 -14.60 -4.88
C GLU A 47 5.69 -14.18 -6.36
N PRO A 48 6.41 -14.83 -7.30
CA PRO A 48 6.29 -14.55 -8.73
C PRO A 48 4.87 -14.68 -9.26
N ASP A 49 4.00 -15.36 -8.51
CA ASP A 49 2.66 -15.77 -8.94
C ASP A 49 1.56 -14.95 -8.24
N ALA A 50 1.94 -13.93 -7.44
CA ALA A 50 0.98 -13.10 -6.73
C ALA A 50 0.11 -12.27 -7.70
N PHE A 51 -1.20 -12.43 -7.58
CA PHE A 51 -2.18 -11.68 -8.37
C PHE A 51 -2.56 -10.34 -7.75
N ILE A 52 -2.40 -10.18 -6.44
CA ILE A 52 -2.73 -8.98 -5.68
C ILE A 52 -1.54 -8.64 -4.79
N TYR A 53 -1.14 -7.38 -4.81
CA TYR A 53 -0.11 -6.90 -3.90
C TYR A 53 -0.31 -5.43 -3.56
N PHE A 54 0.11 -5.09 -2.35
CA PHE A 54 0.07 -3.76 -1.79
C PHE A 54 1.49 -3.21 -1.74
N GLU A 55 1.70 -1.99 -2.22
CA GLU A 55 2.99 -1.32 -2.24
C GLU A 55 2.96 -0.07 -1.36
N LEU A 56 3.93 0.05 -0.45
CA LEU A 56 4.20 1.32 0.22
C LEU A 56 5.16 2.13 -0.65
N VAL A 57 4.72 3.32 -1.06
CA VAL A 57 5.44 4.21 -1.96
C VAL A 57 5.75 5.52 -1.25
N GLU A 58 6.99 5.94 -1.31
CA GLU A 58 7.41 7.30 -0.99
C GLU A 58 7.42 8.14 -2.26
N ILE A 59 6.78 9.31 -2.21
CA ILE A 59 6.86 10.34 -3.23
C ILE A 59 7.86 11.38 -2.72
N ASP A 60 9.09 11.33 -3.22
CA ASP A 60 10.11 12.36 -2.97
C ASP A 60 10.39 13.10 -4.27
N ASN A 61 10.31 14.44 -4.23
CA ASN A 61 10.50 15.30 -5.41
C ASN A 61 9.68 14.85 -6.65
N GLN A 62 8.45 14.40 -6.43
CA GLN A 62 7.52 13.87 -7.46
C GLN A 62 7.93 12.52 -8.08
N LEU A 63 8.99 11.88 -7.58
CA LEU A 63 9.41 10.57 -8.03
C LEU A 63 8.91 9.49 -7.05
N PRO A 64 8.16 8.49 -7.54
CA PRO A 64 7.72 7.38 -6.71
C PRO A 64 8.88 6.40 -6.46
N VAL A 65 9.11 6.07 -5.20
CA VAL A 65 10.06 5.06 -4.74
C VAL A 65 9.28 3.97 -4.01
N ASN A 66 9.27 2.77 -4.55
CA ASN A 66 8.68 1.61 -3.88
C ASN A 66 9.56 1.22 -2.68
N LEU A 67 9.03 1.37 -1.47
CA LEU A 67 9.73 1.04 -0.23
C LEU A 67 9.53 -0.41 0.18
N LYS A 68 8.27 -0.89 0.14
CA LYS A 68 7.87 -2.21 0.63
C LYS A 68 6.72 -2.78 -0.18
N MET A 69 6.64 -4.10 -0.23
CA MET A 69 5.55 -4.82 -0.89
C MET A 69 5.06 -5.98 -0.02
N VAL A 70 3.78 -6.29 -0.14
CA VAL A 70 3.16 -7.48 0.44
C VAL A 70 2.21 -8.08 -0.60
N SER A 71 2.41 -9.34 -0.94
CA SER A 71 1.49 -10.11 -1.77
C SER A 71 0.38 -10.69 -0.91
N CYS A 72 -0.83 -10.75 -1.46
CA CYS A 72 -2.01 -11.19 -0.74
C CYS A 72 -2.86 -12.11 -1.62
N ASP A 73 -3.61 -13.02 -0.99
CA ASP A 73 -4.80 -13.58 -1.62
C ASP A 73 -6.01 -12.62 -1.52
N LEU A 74 -7.17 -13.03 -2.05
CA LEU A 74 -8.40 -12.23 -2.04
C LEU A 74 -8.97 -12.02 -0.62
N GLU A 75 -8.83 -12.98 0.27
CA GLU A 75 -9.32 -12.89 1.65
C GLU A 75 -8.48 -11.89 2.43
N GLU A 76 -7.15 -12.03 2.36
CA GLU A 76 -6.18 -11.12 2.94
C GLU A 76 -6.36 -9.70 2.39
N ALA A 77 -6.58 -9.54 1.08
CA ALA A 77 -6.87 -8.24 0.48
C ALA A 77 -8.12 -7.59 1.07
N GLY A 78 -9.18 -8.37 1.33
CA GLY A 78 -10.39 -7.88 2.00
C GLY A 78 -10.15 -7.45 3.45
N VAL A 79 -9.36 -8.22 4.21
CA VAL A 79 -8.96 -7.88 5.58
C VAL A 79 -8.11 -6.60 5.59
N ASN A 80 -7.12 -6.52 4.70
CA ASN A 80 -6.25 -5.36 4.53
C ASN A 80 -7.04 -4.10 4.19
N MET A 81 -8.00 -4.20 3.25
CA MET A 81 -8.86 -3.08 2.89
C MET A 81 -9.65 -2.57 4.10
N LYS A 82 -10.24 -3.47 4.90
CA LYS A 82 -10.94 -3.09 6.14
C LYS A 82 -10.00 -2.38 7.12
N LEU A 83 -8.75 -2.84 7.25
CA LEU A 83 -7.76 -2.23 8.12
C LEU A 83 -7.40 -0.81 7.66
N ILE A 84 -7.08 -0.65 6.37
CA ILE A 84 -6.75 0.64 5.75
C ILE A 84 -7.88 1.64 5.95
N LEU A 85 -9.12 1.25 5.63
CA LEU A 85 -10.29 2.09 5.81
C LEU A 85 -10.41 2.54 7.28
N LYS A 86 -10.34 1.60 8.23
CA LYS A 86 -10.42 1.94 9.66
C LYS A 86 -9.34 2.94 10.08
N GLU A 87 -8.11 2.78 9.61
CA GLU A 87 -7.01 3.63 10.02
C GLU A 87 -7.08 5.03 9.40
N LEU A 88 -7.47 5.13 8.12
CA LEU A 88 -7.69 6.42 7.46
C LEU A 88 -8.83 7.22 8.11
N PHE A 89 -9.89 6.55 8.56
CA PHE A 89 -11.01 7.23 9.23
C PHE A 89 -10.75 7.53 10.73
N LYS A 90 -9.91 6.76 11.44
CA LYS A 90 -9.56 7.08 12.83
C LYS A 90 -8.75 8.36 12.98
N ASN A 91 -7.89 8.64 12.01
CA ASN A 91 -6.96 9.76 12.07
C ASN A 91 -7.52 11.06 11.50
N THR A 92 -8.83 11.12 11.17
CA THR A 92 -9.50 12.29 10.61
C THR A 92 -8.66 12.96 9.51
N LEU A 93 -8.14 12.15 8.58
CA LEU A 93 -7.63 12.64 7.29
C LEU A 93 -8.80 12.91 6.31
N LEU A 94 -10.04 12.70 6.77
CA LEU A 94 -11.33 13.16 6.26
C LEU A 94 -12.20 13.63 7.43
#